data_AF-A0A428GXL7-F1
#
_entry.id   AF-A0A428GXL7-F1
#
_cell.length_a   1.000
_cell.length_b   1.000
_cell.length_c   1.000
_cell.angle_alpha   90.00
_cell.angle_beta   90.00
_cell.angle_gamma   90.00
#
_symmetry.space_group_name_H-M   'P 1'
#
loop_
_entity.id
_entity.type
_entity.pdbx_description
1 polymer ?
#
loop_
_entity_poly.entity_id
_entity_poly.type
_entity_poly.pdbx_seq_one_letter_code
_entity_poly.pdbx_strand_id
1 'polypeptide(L)'
;MELIKDSVKFAASLLIAMAAWIGYGYLMYQSGYNQAKSEVRPIIIHKADNAGAEMHGRITDKEIIEGRYTVTAGAYGKFLVTKEQYESLSVGDEIPDYLRGVGK
;
A
#
# COMPACT_ATOMS: atom_id res chain seq x y z
N MET A 1 52.90 38.51 -0.27
CA MET A 1 51.86 38.44 -1.33
C MET A 1 51.51 36.99 -1.71
N GLU A 2 52.46 36.04 -1.65
CA GLU A 2 52.18 34.62 -1.92
C GLU A 2 51.36 33.91 -0.82
N LEU A 3 51.65 34.16 0.46
CA LEU A 3 50.90 33.61 1.60
C LEU A 3 49.39 33.90 1.54
N ILE A 4 49.01 35.08 1.03
CA ILE A 4 47.61 35.50 0.85
C ILE A 4 46.95 34.76 -0.32
N LYS A 5 47.70 34.47 -1.39
CA LYS A 5 47.18 33.71 -2.53
C LYS A 5 46.94 32.26 -2.17
N ASP A 6 47.81 31.67 -1.35
CA ASP A 6 47.69 30.27 -0.93
C ASP A 6 46.56 30.07 0.09
N SER A 7 46.35 31.03 1.01
CA SER A 7 45.21 31.00 1.91
C SER A 7 43.87 31.12 1.17
N VAL A 8 43.81 31.96 0.13
CA VAL A 8 42.62 32.10 -0.73
C VAL A 8 42.35 30.81 -1.51
N LYS A 9 43.36 30.18 -2.09
CA LYS A 9 43.22 28.89 -2.79
C LYS A 9 42.75 27.78 -1.86
N PHE A 10 43.27 27.74 -0.63
CA PHE A 10 42.85 26.77 0.38
C PHE A 10 41.38 26.98 0.77
N ALA A 11 40.98 28.23 1.04
CA ALA A 11 39.59 28.56 1.37
C ALA A 11 38.63 28.21 0.23
N ALA A 12 38.99 28.51 -1.02
CA ALA A 12 38.19 28.15 -2.19
C ALA A 12 38.03 26.63 -2.35
N SER A 13 39.12 25.88 -2.16
CA SER A 13 39.11 24.41 -2.21
C SER A 13 38.24 23.81 -1.12
N LEU A 14 38.28 24.37 0.10
CA LEU A 14 37.44 23.94 1.21
C LEU A 14 35.95 24.17 0.93
N LEU A 15 35.60 25.33 0.35
CA LEU A 15 34.22 25.63 -0.03
C LEU A 15 33.69 24.68 -1.09
N ILE A 16 34.52 24.32 -2.08
CA ILE A 16 34.16 23.34 -3.12
C ILE A 16 33.91 21.97 -2.48
N ALA A 17 34.78 21.53 -1.56
CA ALA A 17 34.62 20.25 -0.87
C ALA A 17 33.34 20.24 0.00
N MET A 18 33.05 21.34 0.70
CA MET A 18 31.81 21.47 1.48
C MET A 18 30.57 21.44 0.59
N ALA A 19 30.58 22.15 -0.54
CA ALA A 19 29.48 22.13 -1.50
C ALA A 19 29.25 20.73 -2.08
N ALA A 20 30.32 19.99 -2.39
CA ALA A 20 30.23 18.61 -2.86
C ALA A 20 29.60 17.68 -1.80
N TRP A 21 30.00 17.82 -0.53
CA TRP A 21 29.42 17.04 0.58
C TRP A 21 27.94 17.34 0.80
N ILE A 22 27.56 18.63 0.77
CA ILE A 22 26.16 19.04 0.89
C ILE A 22 25.34 18.52 -0.29
N GLY A 23 25.87 18.63 -1.52
CA GLY A 23 25.24 18.12 -2.73
C GLY A 23 25.03 16.60 -2.67
N TYR A 24 26.04 15.85 -2.23
CA TYR A 24 25.93 14.40 -2.05
C TYR A 24 24.89 14.03 -1.00
N GLY A 25 24.87 14.71 0.14
CA GLY A 25 23.85 14.52 1.18
C GLY A 25 22.43 14.79 0.66
N TYR A 26 22.25 15.83 -0.16
CA TYR A 26 20.97 16.14 -0.79
C TYR A 26 20.51 15.05 -1.75
N LEU A 27 21.41 14.51 -2.58
CA LEU A 27 21.10 13.41 -3.49
C LEU A 27 20.71 12.13 -2.74
N MET A 28 21.41 11.81 -1.64
CA MET A 28 21.06 10.67 -0.78
C MET A 28 19.68 10.84 -0.15
N TYR A 29 19.35 12.04 0.35
CA TYR A 29 18.03 12.35 0.89
C TYR A 29 16.92 12.18 -0.16
N GLN A 30 17.10 12.73 -1.36
CA GLN A 30 16.13 12.59 -2.45
C GLN A 30 15.95 11.13 -2.86
N SER A 31 17.04 10.36 -2.95
CA SER A 31 16.97 8.94 -3.30
C SER A 31 16.15 8.16 -2.28
N GLY A 32 16.41 8.35 -0.98
CA GLY A 32 15.65 7.69 0.09
C GLY A 32 14.18 8.10 0.11
N TYR A 33 13.87 9.39 -0.06
CA TYR A 33 12.50 9.89 -0.13
C TYR A 33 11.73 9.29 -1.31
N ASN A 34 12.34 9.23 -2.49
CA ASN A 34 11.71 8.68 -3.69
C ASN A 34 11.47 7.17 -3.56
N GLN A 35 12.39 6.43 -2.94
CA GLN A 35 12.20 5.00 -2.66
C GLN A 35 11.01 4.78 -1.72
N ALA A 36 10.96 5.49 -0.59
CA ALA A 36 9.85 5.42 0.36
C ALA A 36 8.50 5.80 -0.29
N LYS A 37 8.48 6.82 -1.14
CA LYS A 37 7.27 7.23 -1.86
C LYS A 37 6.81 6.19 -2.89
N SER A 38 7.74 5.48 -3.54
CA SER A 38 7.42 4.45 -4.53
C SER A 38 6.86 3.16 -3.92
N GLU A 39 7.16 2.88 -2.65
CA GLU A 39 6.59 1.75 -1.91
C GLU A 39 5.12 1.96 -1.57
N VAL A 40 4.65 3.21 -1.51
CA VAL A 40 3.23 3.53 -1.30
C VAL A 40 2.46 3.31 -2.60
N ARG A 41 2.07 2.06 -2.85
CA ARG A 41 1.18 1.71 -3.96
C ARG A 41 -0.19 2.36 -3.72
N PRO A 42 -0.71 3.19 -4.64
CA PRO A 42 -2.03 3.77 -4.47
C PRO A 42 -3.09 2.65 -4.47
N ILE A 43 -3.84 2.53 -3.37
CA ILE A 43 -5.00 1.64 -3.32
C ILE A 43 -6.13 2.34 -4.06
N ILE A 44 -6.41 1.90 -5.29
CA ILE A 44 -7.57 2.38 -6.05
C ILE A 44 -8.79 1.58 -5.58
N ILE A 45 -9.69 2.23 -4.84
CA ILE A 45 -10.95 1.63 -4.41
C ILE A 45 -12.01 2.01 -5.45
N HIS A 46 -12.38 1.07 -6.31
CA HIS A 46 -13.53 1.24 -7.19
C HIS A 46 -14.81 0.99 -6.39
N LYS A 47 -15.66 2.03 -6.26
CA LYS A 47 -17.02 1.84 -5.76
C LYS A 47 -17.83 1.18 -6.87
N ALA A 48 -18.06 -0.13 -6.77
CA ALA A 48 -19.00 -0.81 -7.63
C ALA A 48 -20.43 -0.36 -7.25
N ASP A 49 -21.11 0.26 -8.21
CA ASP A 49 -22.56 0.38 -8.21
C ASP A 49 -23.13 -1.00 -8.54
N ASN A 50 -23.53 -1.74 -7.50
CA ASN A 50 -24.26 -3.00 -7.64
C ASN A 50 -25.75 -2.81 -7.31
N ALA A 51 -26.31 -1.60 -7.49
CA ALA A 51 -27.71 -1.36 -7.17
C ALA A 51 -28.62 -2.26 -8.02
N GLY A 52 -29.32 -3.19 -7.36
CA GLY A 52 -30.20 -4.17 -8.01
C GLY A 52 -29.53 -5.49 -8.45
N ALA A 53 -28.24 -5.69 -8.19
CA ALA A 53 -27.57 -6.96 -8.47
C ALA A 53 -27.66 -7.89 -7.25
N GLU A 54 -28.50 -8.92 -7.32
CA GLU A 54 -28.54 -9.98 -6.31
C GLU A 54 -27.36 -10.94 -6.47
N MET A 55 -26.68 -11.25 -5.36
CA MET A 55 -25.67 -12.30 -5.34
C MET A 55 -26.32 -13.68 -5.29
N HIS A 56 -26.16 -14.46 -6.34
CA HIS A 56 -26.66 -15.84 -6.42
C HIS A 56 -25.52 -16.85 -6.34
N GLY A 57 -25.74 -17.97 -5.65
CA GLY A 57 -24.79 -19.07 -5.61
C GLY A 57 -24.39 -19.47 -4.18
N ARG A 58 -23.19 -20.03 -4.07
CA ARG A 58 -22.68 -20.68 -2.86
C ARG A 58 -21.29 -20.20 -2.50
N ILE A 59 -20.92 -20.35 -1.23
CA ILE A 59 -19.55 -20.16 -0.76
C ILE A 59 -18.67 -21.24 -1.40
N THR A 60 -17.60 -20.82 -2.06
CA THR A 60 -16.70 -21.73 -2.80
C THR A 60 -15.39 -21.98 -2.07
N ASP A 61 -14.99 -21.09 -1.16
CA ASP A 61 -13.73 -21.23 -0.42
C ASP A 61 -13.77 -20.44 0.90
N LYS A 62 -12.87 -20.80 1.82
CA LYS A 62 -12.69 -20.18 3.12
C LYS A 62 -11.20 -20.13 3.47
N GLU A 63 -10.71 -18.93 3.78
CA GLU A 63 -9.28 -18.71 4.05
C GLU A 63 -9.08 -17.70 5.18
N ILE A 64 -8.00 -17.87 5.95
CA ILE A 64 -7.53 -16.87 6.91
C ILE A 64 -6.27 -16.22 6.35
N ILE A 65 -6.35 -14.94 6.01
CA ILE A 65 -5.25 -14.16 5.43
C ILE A 65 -4.77 -13.18 6.48
N GLU A 66 -3.51 -13.32 6.92
CA GLU A 66 -2.91 -12.42 7.93
C GLU A 66 -3.75 -12.26 9.21
N GLY A 67 -4.38 -13.35 9.66
CA GLY A 67 -5.25 -13.36 10.85
C GLY A 67 -6.65 -12.79 10.62
N ARG A 68 -7.01 -12.43 9.38
CA ARG A 68 -8.35 -11.97 9.01
C ARG A 68 -9.15 -13.09 8.36
N TYR A 69 -10.40 -13.24 8.78
CA TYR A 69 -11.29 -14.30 8.31
C TYR A 69 -11.97 -13.92 6.99
N THR A 70 -11.80 -14.74 5.96
CA THR A 70 -12.34 -14.45 4.62
C THR A 70 -13.09 -15.62 4.03
N VAL A 71 -14.17 -15.33 3.30
CA VAL A 71 -14.94 -16.32 2.55
C VAL A 71 -15.04 -15.90 1.09
N THR A 72 -15.01 -16.86 0.17
CA THR A 72 -15.13 -16.59 -1.27
C THR A 72 -16.54 -16.96 -1.73
N ALA A 73 -17.25 -15.99 -2.31
CA ALA A 73 -18.54 -16.19 -2.93
C ALA A 73 -18.38 -16.28 -4.45
N GLY A 74 -17.95 -17.44 -4.96
CA GLY A 74 -17.88 -17.76 -6.39
C GLY A 74 -17.39 -16.61 -7.28
N ALA A 75 -18.24 -16.17 -8.21
CA ALA A 75 -17.93 -15.11 -9.18
C ALA A 75 -17.84 -13.69 -8.59
N TYR A 76 -18.26 -13.49 -7.33
CA TYR A 76 -18.31 -12.18 -6.67
C TYR A 76 -17.02 -11.87 -5.88
N GLY A 77 -16.14 -12.85 -5.71
CA GLY A 77 -14.84 -12.67 -5.08
C GLY A 77 -14.83 -12.96 -3.58
N LYS A 78 -13.88 -12.35 -2.88
CA LYS A 78 -13.53 -12.65 -1.49
C LYS A 78 -14.02 -11.56 -0.54
N PHE A 79 -14.69 -11.99 0.52
CA PHE A 79 -15.34 -11.14 1.51
C PHE A 79 -14.65 -11.29 2.86
N LEU A 80 -14.38 -10.17 3.51
CA LEU A 80 -13.94 -10.13 4.90
C LEU A 80 -15.16 -10.29 5.81
N VAL A 81 -15.08 -11.22 6.76
CA VAL A 81 -16.16 -11.53 7.71
C VAL A 81 -15.61 -11.57 9.13
N THR A 82 -16.50 -11.56 10.13
CA THR A 82 -16.08 -11.83 11.51
C THR A 82 -15.70 -13.29 11.69
N LYS A 83 -15.02 -13.61 12.79
CA LYS A 83 -14.67 -14.99 13.15
C LYS A 83 -15.92 -15.86 13.27
N GLU A 84 -16.96 -15.34 13.92
CA GLU A 84 -18.22 -16.05 14.17
C GLU A 84 -18.97 -16.33 12.86
N GLN A 85 -18.98 -15.36 11.95
CA GLN A 85 -19.53 -15.53 10.59
C GLN A 85 -18.72 -16.55 9.78
N TYR A 86 -17.39 -16.52 9.91
CA TYR A 86 -16.54 -17.51 9.26
C TYR A 86 -16.83 -18.91 9.79
N GLU A 87 -16.87 -19.11 11.11
CA GLU A 87 -17.11 -20.42 11.73
C GLU A 87 -18.52 -20.98 11.44
N SER A 88 -19.51 -20.10 11.26
CA SER A 88 -20.89 -20.50 10.94
C SER A 88 -21.14 -20.88 9.48
N LEU A 89 -20.22 -20.56 8.57
CA LEU A 89 -20.33 -20.89 7.14
C LEU A 89 -19.48 -22.10 6.75
N SER A 90 -19.94 -22.89 5.80
CA SER A 90 -19.20 -23.99 5.15
C SER A 90 -19.10 -23.78 3.64
N VAL A 91 -18.08 -24.38 3.02
CA VAL A 91 -17.99 -24.42 1.55
C VAL A 91 -19.18 -25.24 1.02
N GLY A 92 -19.90 -24.65 0.07
CA GLY A 92 -21.14 -25.19 -0.47
C GLY A 92 -22.41 -24.57 0.13
N ASP A 93 -22.31 -23.79 1.22
CA ASP A 93 -23.48 -23.08 1.76
C ASP A 93 -23.95 -21.98 0.82
N GLU A 94 -25.24 -21.68 0.84
CA GLU A 94 -25.78 -20.54 0.10
C GLU A 94 -25.16 -19.23 0.61
N ILE A 95 -24.98 -18.27 -0.29
CA ILE A 95 -24.48 -16.94 0.08
C ILE A 95 -25.49 -16.31 1.07
N PRO A 96 -25.08 -15.96 2.30
CA PRO A 96 -25.99 -15.39 3.29
C PRO A 96 -26.34 -13.92 2.97
N ASP A 97 -27.50 -13.47 3.45
CA ASP A 97 -28.05 -12.13 3.12
C ASP A 97 -27.13 -10.97 3.50
N TYR A 98 -26.37 -11.10 4.59
CA TYR A 98 -25.41 -10.07 5.02
C TYR A 98 -24.22 -9.89 4.05
N LEU A 99 -23.96 -10.87 3.17
CA LEU A 99 -22.99 -10.74 2.08
C LEU A 99 -23.63 -10.25 0.77
N ARG A 100 -24.95 -10.40 0.59
CA ARG A 100 -25.65 -10.02 -0.65
C ARG A 100 -25.74 -8.51 -0.88
N GLY A 101 -25.34 -7.69 0.11
CA GLY A 101 -25.34 -6.24 0.01
C GLY A 101 -26.75 -5.67 0.08
N VAL A 102 -27.13 -5.11 1.23
CA VAL A 102 -28.33 -4.27 1.30
C VAL A 102 -27.93 -2.89 0.78
N GLY A 103 -28.12 -2.66 -0.52
CA GLY A 103 -28.14 -1.30 -1.05
C GLY A 103 -29.38 -0.58 -0.50
N LYS A 104 -29.25 0.11 0.62
CA LYS A 104 -30.16 1.19 1.02
C LYS A 104 -29.44 2.53 0.89
#